data_AF-A0A935S635-F1
#
_entry.id   AF-A0A935S635-F1
#
_cell.length_a   1.000
_cell.length_b   1.000
_cell.length_c   1.000
_cell.angle_alpha   90.00
_cell.angle_beta   90.00
_cell.angle_gamma   90.00
#
_symmetry.space_group_name_H-M   'P 1'
#
loop_
_entity.id
_entity.type
_entity.pdbx_description
1 polymer ?
#
loop_
_entity_poly.entity_id
_entity_poly.type
_entity_poly.pdbx_seq_one_letter_code
_entity_poly.pdbx_strand_id
1 'polypeptide(L)'
;MVWLTAQKSLDYYTSQFSPYQHKQVRIIEFPRYASFAQSFPNTIPYSESIGFIAKVDPDDVESIDFPFYVTAHEIGHQWWAHQIIGADVQGSTLMSETMSQYSALMVMEKEYGKPAMKKFLKYEMDDYLMGRAQENRKEVPLMMVENQQYIHYNKGSMIMYSLKDYIGEDSLNSAMRRYLKDKAYQEPPFTTAKDFYAQIKRSTPDSLKETLSDLFERIVVYDNKVRNVTVQKSNDQYKVTMLVNTSKTRSDSLGKQKMLWLMIG
;
A
#
# COMPACT_ATOMS: atom_id res chain seq x y z
N MET A 1 3.71 20.23 -9.80
CA MET A 1 3.31 19.10 -8.94
C MET A 1 3.51 17.78 -9.68
N VAL A 2 2.66 17.40 -10.64
CA VAL A 2 2.75 16.14 -11.41
C VAL A 2 4.14 15.82 -11.98
N TRP A 3 4.80 16.79 -12.65
CA TRP A 3 6.14 16.56 -13.21
C TRP A 3 7.22 16.32 -12.13
N LEU A 4 7.18 17.07 -11.02
CA LEU A 4 8.12 16.90 -9.91
C LEU A 4 7.93 15.52 -9.25
N THR A 5 6.68 15.12 -9.03
CA THR A 5 6.35 13.78 -8.55
C THR A 5 6.91 12.73 -9.48
N ALA A 6 6.77 12.92 -10.80
CA ALA A 6 7.26 11.95 -11.76
C ALA A 6 8.77 11.71 -11.68
N GLN A 7 9.55 12.79 -11.50
CA GLN A 7 10.98 12.67 -11.28
C GLN A 7 11.30 11.94 -9.97
N LYS A 8 10.68 12.34 -8.85
CA LYS A 8 10.89 11.71 -7.54
C LYS A 8 10.55 10.21 -7.56
N SER A 9 9.45 9.85 -8.21
CA SER A 9 9.04 8.45 -8.39
C SER A 9 10.04 7.68 -9.24
N LEU A 10 10.46 8.20 -10.39
CA LEU A 10 11.46 7.57 -11.23
C LEU A 10 12.79 7.37 -10.48
N ASP A 11 13.26 8.39 -9.76
CA ASP A 11 14.50 8.33 -8.99
C ASP A 11 14.43 7.24 -7.91
N TYR A 12 13.34 7.24 -7.12
CA TYR A 12 13.16 6.27 -6.07
C TYR A 12 13.02 4.84 -6.62
N TYR A 13 12.11 4.59 -7.58
CA TYR A 13 11.86 3.26 -8.12
C TYR A 13 13.09 2.71 -8.86
N THR A 14 13.80 3.56 -9.60
CA THR A 14 15.05 3.18 -10.27
C THR A 14 16.11 2.74 -9.28
N SER A 15 16.26 3.46 -8.16
CA SER A 15 17.23 3.12 -7.13
C SER A 15 16.87 1.85 -6.34
N GLN A 16 15.57 1.64 -6.10
CA GLN A 16 15.08 0.61 -5.19
C GLN A 16 14.73 -0.71 -5.86
N PHE A 17 14.35 -0.72 -7.15
CA PHE A 17 13.77 -1.90 -7.78
C PHE A 17 14.54 -2.35 -9.01
N SER A 18 14.57 -1.56 -10.09
CA SER A 18 15.39 -1.84 -11.28
C SER A 18 15.51 -0.58 -12.14
N PRO A 19 16.44 -0.53 -13.11
CA PRO A 19 16.47 0.54 -14.10
C PRO A 19 15.12 0.71 -14.83
N TYR A 20 14.73 1.96 -15.08
CA TYR A 20 13.58 2.26 -15.92
C TYR A 20 13.81 1.76 -17.36
N GLN A 21 12.83 1.05 -17.91
CA GLN A 21 12.98 0.31 -19.18
C GLN A 21 12.86 1.17 -20.44
N HIS A 22 12.36 2.40 -20.32
CA HIS A 22 12.14 3.30 -21.46
C HIS A 22 13.07 4.51 -21.40
N LYS A 23 13.24 5.19 -22.54
CA LYS A 23 14.04 6.43 -22.63
C LYS A 23 13.27 7.69 -22.22
N GLN A 24 11.95 7.57 -22.05
CA GLN A 24 11.05 8.67 -21.76
C GLN A 24 9.84 8.16 -20.98
N VAL A 25 9.26 9.04 -20.16
CA VAL A 25 7.91 8.89 -19.59
C VAL A 25 7.09 10.08 -20.05
N ARG A 26 5.83 9.85 -20.42
CA ARG A 26 4.89 10.90 -20.83
C ARG A 26 3.67 10.87 -19.94
N ILE A 27 3.26 12.04 -19.47
CA ILE A 27 1.95 12.24 -18.84
C ILE A 27 1.16 13.12 -19.80
N ILE A 28 0.00 12.62 -20.25
CA ILE A 28 -0.84 13.29 -21.23
C ILE A 28 -2.14 13.69 -20.53
N GLU A 29 -2.36 14.98 -20.40
CA GLU A 29 -3.57 15.54 -19.83
C GLU A 29 -4.76 15.28 -20.77
N PHE A 30 -5.93 14.97 -20.20
CA PHE A 30 -7.19 14.98 -20.93
C PHE A 30 -8.34 15.64 -20.13
N PRO A 31 -9.35 16.20 -20.82
CA PRO A 31 -10.41 16.98 -20.16
C PRO A 31 -11.31 16.17 -19.23
N ARG A 32 -12.00 16.88 -18.34
CA ARG A 32 -12.85 16.33 -17.26
C ARG A 32 -14.09 15.51 -17.67
N TYR A 33 -14.28 15.18 -18.95
CA TYR A 33 -15.41 14.32 -19.36
C TYR A 33 -15.25 12.89 -18.82
N ALA A 34 -14.03 12.49 -18.42
CA ALA A 34 -13.74 11.28 -17.67
C ALA A 34 -12.73 11.59 -16.55
N SER A 35 -12.70 10.76 -15.50
CA SER A 35 -11.96 11.04 -14.26
C SER A 35 -11.11 9.83 -13.84
N PHE A 36 -10.03 9.58 -14.59
CA PHE A 36 -9.09 8.50 -14.30
C PHE A 36 -7.66 8.87 -14.69
N ALA A 37 -6.70 8.10 -14.19
CA ALA A 37 -5.38 7.95 -14.76
C ALA A 37 -5.17 6.47 -15.12
N GLN A 38 -4.33 6.20 -16.11
CA GLN A 38 -4.00 4.83 -16.49
C GLN A 38 -2.58 4.75 -17.00
N SER A 39 -1.81 3.80 -16.47
CA SER A 39 -0.43 3.60 -16.89
C SER A 39 -0.33 2.68 -18.11
N PHE A 40 -0.17 3.23 -19.32
CA PHE A 40 0.34 2.46 -20.46
C PHE A 40 1.89 2.42 -20.44
N PRO A 41 2.54 1.51 -21.20
CA PRO A 41 4.00 1.52 -21.30
C PRO A 41 4.49 2.90 -21.74
N ASN A 42 5.27 3.56 -20.89
CA ASN A 42 5.80 4.93 -21.03
C ASN A 42 4.81 6.10 -21.17
N THR A 43 3.49 5.87 -21.23
CA THR A 43 2.51 6.94 -21.50
C THR A 43 1.33 6.83 -20.54
N ILE A 44 1.10 7.87 -19.76
CA ILE A 44 0.11 7.91 -18.69
C ILE A 44 -0.91 9.00 -19.02
N PRO A 45 -2.05 8.67 -19.69
CA PRO A 45 -3.19 9.58 -19.72
C PRO A 45 -3.64 9.90 -18.29
N TYR A 46 -3.93 11.17 -18.04
CA TYR A 46 -4.23 11.68 -16.72
C TYR A 46 -5.31 12.77 -16.82
N SER A 47 -6.46 12.56 -16.19
CA SER A 47 -7.55 13.54 -16.27
C SER A 47 -7.23 14.83 -15.50
N GLU A 48 -7.61 15.96 -16.07
CA GLU A 48 -7.63 17.27 -15.41
C GLU A 48 -8.25 17.20 -14.01
N SER A 49 -9.37 16.47 -13.84
CA SER A 49 -10.17 16.47 -12.61
C SER A 49 -9.52 15.79 -11.42
N ILE A 50 -8.51 14.96 -11.63
CA ILE A 50 -7.81 14.21 -10.56
C ILE A 50 -6.38 14.72 -10.33
N GLY A 51 -5.91 15.71 -11.10
CA GLY A 51 -4.51 16.15 -11.04
C GLY A 51 -4.33 17.64 -11.28
N PHE A 52 -4.50 18.06 -12.52
CA PHE A 52 -4.06 19.39 -12.96
C PHE A 52 -4.87 20.54 -12.37
N ILE A 53 -6.17 20.34 -12.14
CA ILE A 53 -7.04 21.34 -11.51
C ILE A 53 -7.43 20.97 -10.07
N ALA A 54 -6.79 19.95 -9.50
CA ALA A 54 -7.00 19.57 -8.11
C ALA A 54 -6.50 20.69 -7.19
N LYS A 55 -7.31 21.06 -6.21
CA LYS A 55 -6.94 22.04 -5.19
C LYS A 55 -6.40 21.29 -3.98
N VAL A 56 -5.08 21.23 -3.89
CA VAL A 56 -4.36 20.81 -2.67
C VAL A 56 -3.97 22.08 -1.95
N ASP A 57 -4.37 22.21 -0.69
CA ASP A 57 -3.97 23.34 0.15
C ASP A 57 -2.63 22.98 0.81
N PRO A 58 -1.52 23.67 0.47
CA PRO A 58 -0.21 23.35 1.00
C PRO A 58 -0.05 23.73 2.48
N ASP A 59 -0.91 24.62 3.00
CA ASP A 59 -0.88 25.11 4.38
C ASP A 59 -1.87 24.35 5.27
N ASP A 60 -2.87 23.68 4.67
CA ASP A 60 -3.74 22.76 5.38
C ASP A 60 -3.01 21.45 5.63
N VAL A 61 -2.57 21.28 6.89
CA VAL A 61 -1.94 20.07 7.36
C VAL A 61 -2.82 18.82 7.19
N GLU A 62 -4.13 18.95 7.05
CA GLU A 62 -5.07 17.84 6.79
C GLU A 62 -5.26 17.54 5.30
N SER A 63 -4.75 18.38 4.39
CA SER A 63 -4.85 18.17 2.95
C SER A 63 -3.96 17.01 2.49
N ILE A 64 -4.54 16.06 1.76
CA ILE A 64 -3.78 15.01 1.07
C ILE A 64 -3.47 15.50 -0.35
N ASP A 65 -2.19 15.45 -0.73
CA ASP A 65 -1.76 15.64 -2.11
C ASP A 65 -2.08 14.41 -2.96
N PHE A 66 -3.37 14.22 -3.27
CA PHE A 66 -3.87 13.14 -4.11
C PHE A 66 -3.23 13.15 -5.52
N PRO A 67 -3.01 14.29 -6.19
CA PRO A 67 -2.28 14.33 -7.46
C PRO A 67 -0.87 13.73 -7.36
N PHE A 68 -0.13 14.05 -6.29
CA PHE A 68 1.18 13.46 -6.05
C PHE A 68 1.07 11.94 -5.86
N TYR A 69 0.16 11.50 -5.01
CA TYR A 69 -0.06 10.08 -4.75
C TYR A 69 -0.41 9.29 -6.03
N VAL A 70 -1.42 9.75 -6.79
CA VAL A 70 -1.89 9.07 -8.01
C VAL A 70 -0.78 9.06 -9.06
N THR A 71 -0.08 10.18 -9.27
CA THR A 71 1.05 10.21 -10.21
C THR A 71 2.14 9.21 -9.83
N ALA A 72 2.48 9.10 -8.53
CA ALA A 72 3.46 8.15 -8.06
C ALA A 72 3.00 6.69 -8.23
N HIS A 73 1.71 6.41 -8.04
CA HIS A 73 1.09 5.10 -8.28
C HIS A 73 1.17 4.70 -9.76
N GLU A 74 0.76 5.59 -10.66
CA GLU A 74 0.79 5.31 -12.11
C GLU A 74 2.20 5.08 -12.64
N ILE A 75 3.21 5.77 -12.08
CA ILE A 75 4.60 5.51 -12.43
C ILE A 75 5.10 4.20 -11.83
N GLY A 76 4.59 3.80 -10.66
CA GLY A 76 4.86 2.50 -10.05
C GLY A 76 4.52 1.35 -10.99
N HIS A 77 3.44 1.49 -11.76
CA HIS A 77 3.04 0.47 -12.74
C HIS A 77 4.09 0.17 -13.82
N GLN A 78 5.00 1.12 -14.07
CA GLN A 78 6.10 0.89 -15.02
C GLN A 78 7.03 -0.24 -14.59
N TRP A 79 7.07 -0.58 -13.29
CA TRP A 79 7.70 -1.78 -12.75
C TRP A 79 6.65 -2.89 -12.53
N TRP A 80 5.52 -2.53 -11.94
CA TRP A 80 4.49 -3.47 -11.50
C TRP A 80 3.30 -3.51 -12.50
N ALA A 81 3.16 -4.61 -13.25
CA ALA A 81 2.35 -4.79 -14.48
C ALA A 81 3.15 -4.66 -15.79
N HIS A 82 4.11 -3.73 -15.91
CA HIS A 82 4.87 -3.55 -17.16
C HIS A 82 6.22 -4.28 -17.22
N GLN A 83 6.88 -4.56 -16.08
CA GLN A 83 8.01 -5.50 -16.04
C GLN A 83 7.58 -6.87 -15.53
N ILE A 84 6.69 -6.91 -14.52
CA ILE A 84 6.12 -8.15 -14.00
C ILE A 84 4.66 -8.26 -14.42
N ILE A 85 4.31 -9.35 -15.10
CA ILE A 85 2.94 -9.68 -15.45
C ILE A 85 2.51 -10.87 -14.59
N GLY A 86 1.40 -10.70 -13.85
CA GLY A 86 0.79 -11.77 -13.08
C GLY A 86 -0.02 -12.71 -13.97
N ALA A 87 -0.07 -14.00 -13.61
CA ALA A 87 -0.99 -14.95 -14.22
C ALA A 87 -2.45 -14.53 -14.02
N ASP A 88 -3.33 -14.92 -14.94
CA ASP A 88 -4.78 -14.65 -14.86
C ASP A 88 -5.46 -15.58 -13.84
N VAL A 89 -5.15 -15.36 -12.57
CA VAL A 89 -5.63 -16.13 -11.41
C VAL A 89 -5.90 -15.21 -10.22
N GLN A 90 -6.60 -15.72 -9.19
CA GLN A 90 -6.78 -14.99 -7.92
C GLN A 90 -5.45 -14.53 -7.34
N GLY A 91 -5.43 -13.31 -6.80
CA GLY A 91 -4.25 -12.65 -6.26
C GLY A 91 -3.45 -11.87 -7.29
N SER A 92 -3.81 -11.89 -8.58
CA SER A 92 -3.01 -11.24 -9.62
C SER A 92 -2.86 -9.74 -9.42
N THR A 93 -3.95 -9.06 -9.05
CA THR A 93 -3.97 -7.60 -8.87
C THR A 93 -3.19 -7.11 -7.65
N LEU A 94 -2.78 -8.00 -6.73
CA LEU A 94 -1.80 -7.66 -5.69
C LEU A 94 -0.50 -7.17 -6.34
N MET A 95 -0.04 -7.89 -7.36
CA MET A 95 1.25 -7.63 -7.98
C MET A 95 1.27 -6.36 -8.83
N SER A 96 0.11 -5.91 -9.35
CA SER A 96 0.01 -4.64 -10.07
C SER A 96 -0.34 -3.49 -9.11
N GLU A 97 -1.46 -3.61 -8.39
CA GLU A 97 -2.03 -2.49 -7.65
C GLU A 97 -1.37 -2.32 -6.30
N THR A 98 -1.29 -3.37 -5.49
CA THR A 98 -0.73 -3.25 -4.13
C THR A 98 0.76 -2.89 -4.13
N MET A 99 1.50 -3.37 -5.13
CA MET A 99 2.92 -3.03 -5.27
C MET A 99 3.12 -1.59 -5.76
N SER A 100 2.31 -1.10 -6.69
CA SER A 100 2.28 0.32 -7.10
C SER A 100 1.88 1.24 -5.94
N GLN A 101 0.89 0.83 -5.16
CA GLN A 101 0.45 1.52 -3.95
C GLN A 101 1.60 1.70 -2.96
N TYR A 102 2.22 0.59 -2.54
CA TYR A 102 3.36 0.64 -1.64
C TYR A 102 4.47 1.56 -2.15
N SER A 103 4.77 1.48 -3.44
CA SER A 103 5.79 2.32 -4.08
C SER A 103 5.43 3.80 -3.97
N ALA A 104 4.18 4.17 -4.23
CA ALA A 104 3.69 5.54 -4.06
C ALA A 104 3.78 6.01 -2.60
N LEU A 105 3.41 5.16 -1.64
CA LEU A 105 3.51 5.48 -0.21
C LEU A 105 4.95 5.80 0.20
N MET A 106 5.95 5.13 -0.36
CA MET A 106 7.35 5.40 -0.01
C MET A 106 7.83 6.74 -0.58
N VAL A 107 7.39 7.11 -1.78
CA VAL A 107 7.71 8.43 -2.36
C VAL A 107 7.02 9.53 -1.54
N MET A 108 5.76 9.31 -1.13
CA MET A 108 5.04 10.23 -0.24
C MET A 108 5.70 10.36 1.14
N GLU A 109 6.13 9.25 1.75
CA GLU A 109 6.80 9.28 3.06
C GLU A 109 8.09 10.10 3.00
N LYS A 110 8.85 10.01 1.89
CA LYS A 110 10.07 10.81 1.70
C LYS A 110 9.79 12.28 1.42
N GLU A 111 8.68 12.60 0.78
CA GLU A 111 8.31 13.98 0.48
C GLU A 111 7.70 14.71 1.68
N TYR A 112 6.72 14.09 2.33
CA TYR A 112 5.88 14.74 3.34
C TYR A 112 6.15 14.23 4.77
N GLY A 113 6.93 13.16 4.91
CA GLY A 113 7.29 12.60 6.20
C GLY A 113 6.20 11.73 6.84
N LYS A 114 6.60 11.02 7.90
CA LYS A 114 5.72 10.11 8.66
C LYS A 114 4.44 10.75 9.22
N PRO A 115 4.43 12.01 9.70
CA PRO A 115 3.20 12.64 10.18
C PRO A 115 2.11 12.74 9.11
N ALA A 116 2.47 13.11 7.88
CA ALA A 116 1.53 13.14 6.75
C ALA A 116 1.07 11.73 6.37
N MET A 117 1.98 10.74 6.36
CA MET A 117 1.61 9.35 6.10
C MET A 117 0.61 8.78 7.10
N LYS A 118 0.70 9.14 8.38
CA LYS A 118 -0.29 8.72 9.38
C LYS A 118 -1.72 9.18 9.01
N LYS A 119 -1.85 10.38 8.45
CA LYS A 119 -3.13 10.91 7.98
C LYS A 119 -3.59 10.15 6.74
N PHE A 120 -2.72 10.03 5.73
CA PHE A 120 -3.02 9.27 4.51
C PHE A 120 -3.50 7.84 4.81
N LEU A 121 -2.76 7.10 5.64
CA LEU A 121 -3.09 5.74 6.05
C LEU A 121 -4.39 5.66 6.87
N LYS A 122 -4.78 6.75 7.55
CA LYS A 122 -6.09 6.82 8.19
C LYS A 122 -7.20 6.83 7.13
N TYR A 123 -7.07 7.63 6.07
CA TYR A 123 -8.03 7.63 4.96
C TYR A 123 -8.07 6.27 4.26
N GLU A 124 -6.92 5.67 3.95
CA GLU A 124 -6.86 4.32 3.38
C GLU A 124 -7.56 3.29 4.29
N MET A 125 -7.36 3.36 5.61
CA MET A 125 -8.06 2.46 6.53
C MET A 125 -9.57 2.71 6.54
N ASP A 126 -10.01 3.97 6.55
CA ASP A 126 -11.44 4.32 6.55
C ASP A 126 -12.11 3.83 5.24
N ASP A 127 -11.45 3.99 4.08
CA ASP A 127 -11.92 3.48 2.78
C ASP A 127 -11.91 1.95 2.71
N TYR A 128 -10.89 1.29 3.27
CA TYR A 128 -10.87 -0.16 3.41
C TYR A 128 -12.08 -0.65 4.19
N LEU A 129 -12.36 -0.05 5.35
CA LEU A 129 -13.47 -0.44 6.22
C LEU A 129 -14.83 -0.13 5.57
N MET A 130 -14.96 1.00 4.88
CA MET A 130 -16.17 1.33 4.11
C MET A 130 -16.41 0.33 2.98
N GLY A 131 -15.38 0.00 2.19
CA GLY A 131 -15.48 -0.98 1.11
C GLY A 131 -15.87 -2.37 1.61
N ARG A 132 -15.34 -2.79 2.77
CA ARG A 132 -15.78 -4.02 3.44
C ARG A 132 -17.26 -3.98 3.83
N ALA A 133 -17.74 -2.86 4.37
CA ALA A 133 -19.13 -2.71 4.79
C ALA A 133 -20.11 -2.73 3.60
N GLN A 134 -19.64 -2.37 2.41
CA GLN A 134 -20.40 -2.35 1.16
C GLN A 134 -20.19 -3.60 0.29
N GLU A 135 -19.36 -4.56 0.73
CA GLU A 135 -19.08 -5.79 -0.01
C GLU A 135 -20.34 -6.67 -0.09
N ASN A 136 -20.77 -6.97 -1.31
CA ASN A 136 -22.02 -7.71 -1.57
C ASN A 136 -21.80 -9.17 -1.98
N ARG A 137 -20.55 -9.60 -2.17
CA ARG A 137 -20.19 -10.98 -2.53
C ARG A 137 -19.47 -11.67 -1.38
N LYS A 138 -18.18 -11.39 -1.24
CA LYS A 138 -17.30 -11.98 -0.23
C LYS A 138 -15.99 -11.21 -0.18
N GLU A 139 -15.50 -10.91 1.02
CA GLU A 139 -14.12 -10.45 1.16
C GLU A 139 -13.17 -11.65 1.02
N VAL A 140 -11.99 -11.41 0.44
CA VAL A 140 -10.90 -12.39 0.37
C VAL A 140 -9.63 -11.85 1.06
N PRO A 141 -8.70 -12.72 1.49
CA PRO A 141 -7.37 -12.30 1.88
C PRO A 141 -6.64 -11.57 0.74
N LEU A 142 -5.68 -10.71 1.07
CA LEU A 142 -4.91 -9.97 0.05
C LEU A 142 -4.26 -10.91 -0.98
N MET A 143 -3.76 -12.07 -0.54
CA MET A 143 -3.17 -13.10 -1.41
C MET A 143 -4.11 -13.66 -2.49
N MET A 144 -5.41 -13.49 -2.30
CA MET A 144 -6.45 -14.04 -3.17
C MET A 144 -7.27 -12.93 -3.84
N VAL A 145 -6.81 -11.67 -3.74
CA VAL A 145 -7.55 -10.51 -4.23
C VAL A 145 -7.83 -10.63 -5.73
N GLU A 146 -9.08 -10.33 -6.10
CA GLU A 146 -9.53 -10.28 -7.49
C GLU A 146 -9.62 -8.81 -7.94
N ASN A 147 -10.83 -8.31 -8.20
CA ASN A 147 -11.08 -6.92 -8.60
C ASN A 147 -11.75 -6.09 -7.49
N GLN A 148 -11.34 -6.33 -6.24
CA GLN A 148 -11.88 -5.66 -5.07
C GLN A 148 -11.00 -4.46 -4.71
N GLN A 149 -11.42 -3.27 -5.13
CA GLN A 149 -10.64 -2.03 -4.98
C GLN A 149 -10.21 -1.75 -3.55
N TYR A 150 -11.14 -1.88 -2.60
CA TYR A 150 -10.84 -1.72 -1.18
C TYR A 150 -9.79 -2.69 -0.63
N ILE A 151 -9.52 -3.80 -1.35
CA ILE A 151 -8.49 -4.78 -0.98
C ILE A 151 -7.16 -4.45 -1.67
N HIS A 152 -7.10 -4.44 -3.00
CA HIS A 152 -5.80 -4.31 -3.69
C HIS A 152 -5.20 -2.90 -3.61
N TYR A 153 -6.02 -1.89 -3.30
CA TYR A 153 -5.57 -0.55 -2.99
C TYR A 153 -5.44 -0.38 -1.48
N ASN A 154 -6.56 -0.20 -0.78
CA ASN A 154 -6.51 0.33 0.58
C ASN A 154 -5.99 -0.69 1.61
N LYS A 155 -6.52 -1.93 1.62
CA LYS A 155 -5.96 -2.99 2.48
C LYS A 155 -4.49 -3.28 2.12
N GLY A 156 -4.16 -3.27 0.84
CA GLY A 156 -2.81 -3.43 0.31
C GLY A 156 -1.84 -2.39 0.87
N SER A 157 -2.21 -1.10 0.80
CA SER A 157 -1.48 0.02 1.40
C SER A 157 -1.20 -0.21 2.89
N MET A 158 -2.25 -0.53 3.64
CA MET A 158 -2.14 -0.77 5.09
C MET A 158 -1.22 -1.96 5.41
N ILE A 159 -1.35 -3.06 4.68
CA ILE A 159 -0.53 -4.26 4.87
C ILE A 159 0.94 -3.97 4.56
N MET A 160 1.22 -3.40 3.39
CA MET A 160 2.58 -3.18 2.93
C MET A 160 3.31 -2.13 3.77
N TYR A 161 2.62 -1.04 4.15
CA TYR A 161 3.20 -0.03 5.02
C TYR A 161 3.43 -0.57 6.45
N SER A 162 2.50 -1.35 7.00
CA SER A 162 2.70 -2.00 8.31
C SER A 162 3.87 -2.98 8.26
N LEU A 163 3.99 -3.76 7.19
CA LEU A 163 5.10 -4.68 7.00
C LEU A 163 6.43 -3.93 6.93
N LYS A 164 6.50 -2.79 6.22
CA LYS A 164 7.68 -1.90 6.21
C LYS A 164 8.06 -1.48 7.63
N ASP A 165 7.10 -1.13 8.48
CA ASP A 165 7.38 -0.77 9.87
C ASP A 165 7.87 -1.96 10.70
N TYR A 166 7.42 -3.18 10.41
CA TYR A 166 7.87 -4.40 11.11
C TYR A 166 9.27 -4.88 10.71
N ILE A 167 9.60 -4.89 9.42
CA ILE A 167 10.84 -5.50 8.91
C ILE A 167 11.84 -4.50 8.31
N GLY A 168 11.46 -3.22 8.21
CA GLY A 168 12.25 -2.15 7.62
C GLY A 168 12.03 -1.99 6.11
N GLU A 169 12.17 -0.74 5.62
CA GLU A 169 12.05 -0.39 4.19
C GLU A 169 13.06 -1.17 3.35
N ASP A 170 14.33 -1.23 3.76
CA ASP A 170 15.38 -1.93 3.03
C ASP A 170 15.09 -3.43 2.87
N SER A 171 14.55 -4.08 3.91
CA SER A 171 14.22 -5.51 3.87
C SER A 171 13.07 -5.79 2.90
N LEU A 172 12.01 -4.98 2.98
CA LEU A 172 10.86 -5.09 2.09
C LEU A 172 11.22 -4.75 0.63
N ASN A 173 11.94 -3.66 0.39
CA ASN A 173 12.43 -3.28 -0.93
C ASN A 173 13.37 -4.33 -1.51
N SER A 174 14.24 -4.93 -0.68
CA SER A 174 15.12 -6.02 -1.12
C SER A 174 14.31 -7.25 -1.55
N ALA A 175 13.20 -7.55 -0.88
CA ALA A 175 12.28 -8.62 -1.29
C ALA A 175 11.61 -8.33 -2.64
N MET A 176 11.08 -7.13 -2.82
CA MET A 176 10.47 -6.67 -4.07
C MET A 176 11.49 -6.64 -5.22
N ARG A 177 12.70 -6.17 -4.96
CA ARG A 177 13.82 -6.16 -5.92
C ARG A 177 14.21 -7.55 -6.38
N ARG A 178 14.29 -8.51 -5.46
CA ARG A 178 14.57 -9.91 -5.81
C ARG A 178 13.44 -10.53 -6.61
N TYR A 179 12.19 -10.25 -6.24
CA TYR A 179 11.02 -10.70 -6.99
C TYR A 179 11.04 -10.19 -8.43
N LEU A 180 11.27 -8.89 -8.59
CA LEU A 180 11.41 -8.25 -9.91
C LEU A 180 12.55 -8.84 -10.72
N LYS A 181 13.74 -9.01 -10.13
CA LYS A 181 14.87 -9.63 -10.83
C LYS A 181 14.57 -11.05 -11.31
N ASP A 182 13.78 -11.81 -10.56
CA ASP A 182 13.41 -13.20 -10.90
C ASP A 182 12.32 -13.27 -11.97
N LYS A 183 11.37 -12.33 -11.97
CA LYS A 183 10.12 -12.43 -12.77
C LYS A 183 9.99 -11.40 -13.89
N ALA A 184 10.88 -10.41 -13.98
CA ALA A 184 10.78 -9.37 -15.00
C ALA A 184 10.85 -9.96 -16.42
N TYR A 185 9.91 -9.56 -17.28
CA TYR A 185 9.78 -9.99 -18.68
C TYR A 185 9.71 -11.51 -18.86
N GLN A 186 9.22 -12.21 -17.83
CA GLN A 186 9.03 -13.65 -17.87
C GLN A 186 7.99 -14.02 -18.94
N GLU A 187 8.31 -15.01 -19.77
CA GLU A 187 7.34 -15.70 -20.64
C GLU A 187 6.49 -16.71 -19.86
N PRO A 188 5.31 -17.13 -20.36
CA PRO A 188 4.47 -18.12 -19.69
C PRO A 188 5.22 -19.39 -19.24
N PRO A 189 4.93 -19.95 -18.06
CA PRO A 189 3.84 -19.57 -17.14
C PRO A 189 4.16 -18.32 -16.32
N PHE A 190 3.22 -17.37 -16.25
CA PHE A 190 3.38 -16.13 -15.50
C PHE A 190 3.36 -16.35 -13.98
N THR A 191 3.99 -15.42 -13.26
CA THR A 191 4.13 -15.44 -11.80
C THR A 191 2.79 -15.23 -11.07
N THR A 192 2.72 -15.66 -9.83
CA THR A 192 1.52 -15.56 -8.99
C THR A 192 1.80 -14.82 -7.68
N ALA A 193 0.76 -14.45 -6.94
CA ALA A 193 0.90 -13.86 -5.60
C ALA A 193 1.75 -14.73 -4.64
N LYS A 194 1.78 -16.06 -4.85
CA LYS A 194 2.60 -17.00 -4.06
C LYS A 194 4.09 -16.76 -4.25
N ASP A 195 4.53 -16.45 -5.46
CA ASP A 195 5.92 -16.18 -5.78
C ASP A 195 6.40 -14.90 -5.09
N PHE A 196 5.58 -13.84 -5.15
CA PHE A 196 5.85 -12.60 -4.42
C PHE A 196 5.88 -12.83 -2.90
N TYR A 197 4.86 -13.51 -2.36
CA TYR A 197 4.77 -13.83 -0.93
C TYR A 197 5.96 -14.64 -0.44
N ALA A 198 6.50 -15.56 -1.24
CA ALA A 198 7.70 -16.32 -0.89
C ALA A 198 8.92 -15.40 -0.71
N GLN A 199 9.07 -14.35 -1.53
CA GLN A 199 10.16 -13.38 -1.40
C GLN A 199 10.02 -12.52 -0.15
N ILE A 200 8.78 -12.11 0.17
CA ILE A 200 8.48 -11.40 1.42
C ILE A 200 8.78 -12.30 2.62
N LYS A 201 8.23 -13.51 2.63
CA LYS A 201 8.42 -14.49 3.69
C LYS A 201 9.89 -14.76 3.96
N ARG A 202 10.73 -14.85 2.92
CA ARG A 202 12.18 -15.01 3.07
C ARG A 202 12.86 -13.85 3.81
N SER A 203 12.31 -12.64 3.73
CA SER A 203 12.83 -11.41 4.36
C SER A 203 12.22 -11.15 5.74
N THR A 204 11.18 -11.89 6.11
CA THR A 204 10.50 -11.75 7.39
C THR A 204 11.11 -12.70 8.43
N PRO A 205 11.54 -12.20 9.60
CA PRO A 205 12.01 -13.03 10.72
C PRO A 205 10.98 -14.05 11.19
N ASP A 206 11.43 -15.13 11.82
CA ASP A 206 10.54 -16.21 12.31
C ASP A 206 9.53 -15.72 13.35
N SER A 207 9.92 -14.76 14.19
CA SER A 207 9.02 -14.13 15.18
C SER A 207 7.83 -13.39 14.57
N LEU A 208 7.88 -13.07 13.26
CA LEU A 208 6.86 -12.30 12.55
C LEU A 208 6.06 -13.13 11.54
N LYS A 209 6.28 -14.45 11.45
CA LYS A 209 5.61 -15.29 10.43
C LYS A 209 4.10 -15.36 10.62
N GLU A 210 3.61 -15.43 11.85
CA GLU A 210 2.17 -15.37 12.10
C GLU A 210 1.59 -14.01 11.72
N THR A 211 2.27 -12.91 12.06
CA THR A 211 1.88 -11.57 11.62
C THR A 211 1.81 -11.50 10.09
N LEU A 212 2.79 -12.07 9.39
CA LEU A 212 2.81 -12.12 7.93
C LEU A 212 1.62 -12.91 7.37
N SER A 213 1.31 -14.08 7.93
CA SER A 213 0.11 -14.85 7.55
C SER A 213 -1.19 -14.09 7.82
N ASP A 214 -1.26 -13.33 8.91
CA ASP A 214 -2.43 -12.50 9.22
C ASP A 214 -2.61 -11.32 8.27
N LEU A 215 -1.50 -10.75 7.77
CA LEU A 215 -1.52 -9.68 6.78
C LEU A 215 -1.95 -10.20 5.41
N PHE A 216 -1.36 -11.29 4.92
CA PHE A 216 -1.50 -11.72 3.52
C PHE A 216 -2.55 -12.82 3.30
N GLU A 217 -2.57 -13.82 4.19
CA GLU A 217 -3.28 -15.09 3.97
C GLU A 217 -4.64 -15.14 4.67
N ARG A 218 -4.95 -14.16 5.52
CA ARG A 218 -6.17 -14.15 6.34
C ARG A 218 -6.89 -12.79 6.23
N ILE A 219 -8.17 -12.79 6.61
CA ILE A 219 -8.94 -11.57 6.79
C ILE A 219 -8.91 -11.23 8.27
N VAL A 220 -8.11 -10.24 8.65
CA VAL A 220 -7.90 -9.87 10.04
C VAL A 220 -8.15 -8.38 10.26
N VAL A 221 -8.87 -8.06 11.32
CA VAL A 221 -9.09 -6.68 11.80
C VAL A 221 -8.46 -6.53 13.17
N TYR A 222 -7.80 -5.40 13.38
CA TYR A 222 -7.26 -4.99 14.67
C TYR A 222 -8.14 -3.89 15.25
N ASP A 223 -8.61 -4.05 16.48
CA ASP A 223 -9.31 -3.01 17.24
C ASP A 223 -8.46 -2.67 18.46
N ASN A 224 -7.78 -1.53 18.37
CA ASN A 224 -6.84 -1.03 19.36
C ASN A 224 -7.33 0.32 19.87
N LYS A 225 -7.57 0.43 21.18
CA LYS A 225 -8.14 1.61 21.83
C LYS A 225 -7.35 1.94 23.09
N VAL A 226 -7.02 3.21 23.27
CA VAL A 226 -6.55 3.72 24.56
C VAL A 226 -7.77 4.00 25.43
N ARG A 227 -7.83 3.38 26.61
CA ARG A 227 -8.92 3.53 27.58
C ARG A 227 -8.64 4.63 28.59
N ASN A 228 -7.41 4.72 29.06
CA ASN A 228 -6.99 5.72 30.01
C ASN A 228 -5.53 6.10 29.78
N VAL A 229 -5.17 7.36 30.04
CA VAL A 229 -3.81 7.85 30.00
C VAL A 229 -3.55 8.61 31.30
N THR A 230 -2.54 8.19 32.05
CA THR A 230 -2.05 8.92 33.22
C THR A 230 -0.65 9.40 32.95
N VAL A 231 -0.43 10.71 33.11
CA VAL A 231 0.88 11.34 32.92
C VAL A 231 1.36 11.88 34.26
N GLN A 232 2.54 11.45 34.69
CA GLN A 232 3.19 11.93 35.91
C GLN A 232 4.53 12.56 35.55
N LYS A 233 4.73 13.83 35.91
CA LYS A 233 6.04 14.47 35.77
C LYS A 233 7.00 13.85 36.80
N SER A 234 8.15 13.42 36.34
CA SER A 234 9.24 12.88 37.16
C SER A 234 10.53 13.57 36.73
N ASN A 235 10.95 14.58 37.50
CA ASN A 235 12.04 15.50 37.16
C ASN A 235 11.80 16.17 35.78
N ASP A 236 12.78 16.07 34.86
CA ASP A 236 12.70 16.56 33.48
C ASP A 236 12.06 15.55 32.50
N GLN A 237 11.48 14.47 33.02
CA GLN A 237 10.82 13.43 32.23
C GLN A 237 9.34 13.28 32.60
N TYR A 238 8.61 12.58 31.75
CA TYR A 238 7.22 12.20 31.98
C TYR A 238 7.10 10.69 32.00
N LYS A 239 6.50 10.14 33.05
CA LYS A 239 6.02 8.76 33.08
C LYS A 239 4.60 8.75 32.53
N VAL A 240 4.41 8.11 31.37
CA VAL A 240 3.10 7.93 30.73
C VAL A 240 2.67 6.48 30.93
N THR A 241 1.58 6.29 31.68
CA THR A 241 0.92 4.99 31.81
C THR A 241 -0.33 5.00 30.96
N MET A 242 -0.47 4.05 30.05
CA MET A 242 -1.65 3.89 29.21
C MET A 242 -2.33 2.57 29.53
N LEU A 243 -3.63 2.62 29.78
CA LEU A 243 -4.49 1.44 29.76
C LEU A 243 -5.02 1.30 28.34
N VAL A 244 -4.78 0.16 27.70
CA VAL A 244 -5.16 -0.12 26.32
C VAL A 244 -6.01 -1.39 26.23
N ASN A 245 -6.96 -1.37 25.31
CA ASN A 245 -7.63 -2.55 24.82
C ASN A 245 -7.10 -2.83 23.43
N THR A 246 -6.49 -3.99 23.23
CA THR A 246 -6.02 -4.43 21.92
C THR A 246 -6.66 -5.76 21.61
N SER A 247 -7.23 -5.88 20.42
CA SER A 247 -7.88 -7.11 20.00
C SER A 247 -7.67 -7.36 18.52
N LYS A 248 -7.70 -8.64 18.18
CA LYS A 248 -7.52 -9.10 16.81
C LYS A 248 -8.59 -10.11 16.49
N THR A 249 -9.34 -9.83 15.43
CA THR A 249 -10.46 -10.64 15.00
C THR A 249 -10.19 -11.17 13.61
N ARG A 250 -10.34 -12.48 13.43
CA ARG A 250 -10.31 -13.12 12.12
C ARG A 250 -11.73 -13.23 11.60
N SER A 251 -11.95 -12.80 10.37
CA SER A 251 -13.20 -13.03 9.64
C SER A 251 -13.03 -14.16 8.63
N ASP A 252 -14.11 -14.89 8.35
CA ASP A 252 -14.22 -15.65 7.12
C ASP A 252 -14.73 -14.77 5.96
N SER A 253 -14.89 -15.36 4.78
CA SER A 253 -15.29 -14.66 3.56
C SER A 253 -16.73 -14.10 3.62
N LEU A 254 -17.56 -14.60 4.54
CA LEU A 254 -18.93 -14.14 4.77
C LEU A 254 -19.02 -13.14 5.91
N GLY A 255 -17.88 -12.72 6.47
CA GLY A 255 -17.81 -11.75 7.55
C GLY A 255 -18.07 -12.35 8.94
N LYS A 256 -18.17 -13.69 9.09
CA LYS A 256 -18.29 -14.29 10.42
C LYS A 256 -16.98 -14.14 11.17
N GLN A 257 -17.06 -13.52 12.33
CA GLN A 257 -15.91 -13.13 13.13
C GLN A 257 -15.59 -14.15 14.22
N LYS A 258 -14.31 -14.45 14.39
CA LYS A 258 -13.73 -15.17 15.52
C LYS A 258 -12.62 -14.32 16.13
N MET A 259 -12.81 -13.92 17.39
CA MET A 259 -11.76 -13.25 18.15
C MET A 259 -10.59 -14.21 18.33
N LEU A 260 -9.39 -13.80 17.90
CA LEU A 260 -8.18 -14.59 18.08
C LEU A 260 -7.57 -14.34 19.46
N TRP A 261 -7.59 -13.08 19.89
CA TRP A 261 -7.08 -12.68 21.19
C TRP A 261 -7.53 -11.26 21.57
N LEU A 262 -7.56 -11.01 22.89
CA LEU A 262 -7.85 -9.73 23.53
C LEU A 262 -6.84 -9.52 24.67
N MET A 263 -6.06 -8.43 24.62
CA MET A 263 -5.38 -7.89 25.80
C MET A 263 -6.07 -6.65 26.30
N ILE A 264 -6.26 -6.61 27.62
CA ILE A 264 -6.61 -5.44 28.40
C ILE A 264 -5.44 -5.25 29.36
N GLY A 265 -4.71 -4.15 29.23
CA GLY A 265 -3.47 -3.92 29.97
C GLY A 265 -3.10 -2.46 30.04
#